data_AF-A0A9C9DI03-F1
#
_entry.id   AF-A0A9C9DI03-F1
#
_cell.length_a   1.000
_cell.length_b   1.000
_cell.length_c   1.000
_cell.angle_alpha   90.00
_cell.angle_beta   90.00
_cell.angle_gamma   90.00
#
_symmetry.space_group_name_H-M   'P 1'
#
loop_
_entity.id
_entity.type
_entity.pdbx_description
1 polymer ?
#
loop_
_entity_poly.entity_id
_entity_poly.type
_entity_poly.pdbx_seq_one_letter_code
_entity_poly.pdbx_strand_id
1 'polypeptide(L)'
;MKSQIEQKIKIITLGLLALLLLAGPVTYAADDPSIKGDLRTNIQATMDTFIKSQTIDGTLRLYDPVEDVLLKVKLKKLHPGIVKKGDFFVSCADFVDLKGRKYDLDFLVVPAGDKLITTQAIVHSVDGKKRKYHLE
;
A
#
# COMPACT_ATOMS: atom_id res chain seq x y z
N MET A 1 36.21 -39.47 -13.08
CA MET A 1 34.79 -39.34 -13.49
C MET A 1 33.85 -39.00 -12.32
N LYS A 2 33.95 -39.65 -11.14
CA LYS A 2 33.14 -39.33 -9.94
C LYS A 2 33.24 -37.86 -9.47
N SER A 3 34.45 -37.30 -9.43
CA SER A 3 34.70 -35.92 -8.98
C SER A 3 34.00 -34.84 -9.84
N GLN A 4 33.90 -35.05 -11.15
CA GLN A 4 33.25 -34.10 -12.07
C GLN A 4 31.71 -34.11 -11.92
N ILE A 5 31.14 -35.24 -11.49
CA ILE A 5 29.70 -35.38 -11.23
C ILE A 5 29.34 -34.73 -9.89
N GLU A 6 30.14 -34.94 -8.85
CA GLU A 6 29.94 -34.29 -7.54
C GLU A 6 30.06 -32.76 -7.61
N GLN A 7 30.99 -32.25 -8.42
CA GLN A 7 31.19 -30.82 -8.61
C GLN A 7 30.02 -30.16 -9.38
N LYS A 8 29.46 -30.86 -10.38
CA LYS A 8 28.23 -30.42 -11.09
C LYS A 8 27.00 -30.46 -10.18
N ILE A 9 26.85 -31.47 -9.33
CA ILE A 9 25.75 -31.56 -8.37
C ILE A 9 25.80 -30.39 -7.38
N LYS A 10 26.99 -30.05 -6.84
CA LYS A 10 27.18 -28.89 -5.94
C LYS A 10 26.85 -27.54 -6.59
N ILE A 11 27.23 -27.34 -7.85
CA ILE A 11 26.94 -26.10 -8.60
C ILE A 11 25.43 -25.96 -8.86
N ILE A 12 24.74 -27.06 -9.17
CA ILE A 12 23.28 -27.05 -9.37
C ILE A 12 22.54 -26.79 -8.05
N THR A 13 23.02 -27.31 -6.90
CA THR A 13 22.40 -27.02 -5.60
C THR A 13 22.61 -25.57 -5.16
N LEU A 14 23.77 -24.98 -5.45
CA LEU A 14 24.07 -23.58 -5.12
C LEU A 14 23.26 -22.59 -5.99
N GLY A 15 23.03 -22.93 -7.26
CA GLY A 15 22.18 -22.15 -8.17
C GLY A 15 20.70 -22.15 -7.78
N LEU A 16 20.18 -23.29 -7.29
CA LEU A 16 18.78 -23.38 -6.83
C LEU A 16 18.55 -22.59 -5.53
N LEU A 17 19.52 -22.59 -4.61
CA LEU A 17 19.42 -21.85 -3.35
C LEU A 17 19.49 -20.33 -3.55
N ALA A 18 20.24 -19.86 -4.55
CA ALA A 18 20.32 -18.45 -4.91
C ALA A 18 19.02 -17.93 -5.58
N LEU A 19 18.26 -18.78 -6.28
CA LEU A 19 17.02 -18.37 -6.95
C LEU A 19 15.85 -18.19 -5.95
N LEU A 20 15.86 -18.91 -4.83
CA LEU A 20 14.87 -18.78 -3.75
C LEU A 20 15.01 -17.48 -2.93
N LEU A 21 16.18 -16.83 -2.97
CA LEU A 21 16.43 -15.59 -2.23
C LEU A 21 16.00 -14.31 -2.96
N LEU A 22 15.61 -14.42 -4.25
CA LEU A 22 15.15 -13.28 -5.05
C LEU A 22 13.63 -13.05 -4.95
N ALA A 23 12.90 -13.97 -4.31
CA ALA A 23 11.51 -13.73 -3.94
C ALA A 23 11.48 -12.87 -2.66
N GLY A 24 11.61 -11.55 -2.82
CA GLY A 24 11.35 -10.62 -1.73
C GLY A 24 9.95 -10.86 -1.13
N PRO A 25 9.74 -10.58 0.15
CA PRO A 25 8.46 -10.83 0.81
C PRO A 25 7.34 -10.11 0.04
N VAL A 26 6.33 -10.86 -0.38
CA VAL A 26 5.10 -10.30 -0.93
C VAL A 26 4.35 -9.70 0.26
N THR A 27 4.49 -8.39 0.46
CA THR A 27 3.71 -7.67 1.46
C THR A 27 2.30 -7.52 0.94
N TYR A 28 1.40 -8.40 1.37
CA TYR A 28 -0.03 -8.19 1.16
C TYR A 28 -0.48 -7.03 2.03
N ALA A 29 -1.20 -6.07 1.43
CA ALA A 29 -1.94 -5.08 2.20
C ALA A 29 -2.89 -5.83 3.15
N ALA A 30 -3.00 -5.35 4.39
CA ALA A 30 -3.91 -5.95 5.35
C ALA A 30 -5.35 -5.89 4.81
N ASP A 31 -6.12 -6.95 5.01
CA ASP A 31 -7.50 -7.04 4.55
C ASP A 31 -8.35 -7.83 5.56
N ASP A 32 -9.42 -7.19 6.03
CA ASP A 32 -10.39 -7.77 6.94
C ASP A 32 -11.46 -8.51 6.12
N PRO A 33 -11.51 -9.85 6.20
CA PRO A 33 -12.43 -10.64 5.40
C PRO A 33 -13.89 -10.46 5.84
N SER A 34 -14.19 -9.87 7.00
CA SER A 34 -15.56 -9.59 7.44
C SER A 34 -16.18 -8.41 6.68
N ILE A 35 -15.37 -7.52 6.10
CA ILE A 35 -15.81 -6.37 5.33
C ILE A 35 -16.14 -6.82 3.90
N LYS A 36 -17.43 -6.93 3.58
CA LYS A 36 -17.92 -7.46 2.30
C LYS A 36 -19.07 -6.61 1.73
N GLY A 37 -19.46 -6.92 0.50
CA GLY A 37 -20.63 -6.36 -0.16
C GLY A 37 -20.61 -4.83 -0.25
N ASP A 38 -21.76 -4.20 -0.06
CA ASP A 38 -21.94 -2.75 -0.21
C ASP A 38 -21.05 -1.95 0.73
N LEU A 39 -20.77 -2.45 1.94
CA LEU A 39 -19.85 -1.78 2.86
C LEU A 39 -18.47 -1.61 2.23
N ARG A 40 -17.91 -2.68 1.66
CA ARG A 40 -16.61 -2.66 0.97
C ARG A 40 -16.62 -1.70 -0.21
N THR A 41 -17.63 -1.82 -1.07
CA THR A 41 -17.79 -0.96 -2.25
C THR A 41 -17.88 0.51 -1.85
N ASN A 42 -18.63 0.84 -0.81
CA ASN A 42 -18.83 2.21 -0.36
C ASN A 42 -17.58 2.80 0.27
N ILE A 43 -16.80 2.02 1.03
CA ILE A 43 -15.49 2.44 1.57
C ILE A 43 -14.54 2.81 0.43
N GLN A 44 -14.43 1.97 -0.59
CA GLN A 44 -13.54 2.25 -1.73
C GLN A 44 -14.04 3.42 -2.57
N ALA A 45 -15.35 3.55 -2.76
CA ALA A 45 -15.94 4.63 -3.52
C ALA A 45 -15.72 6.00 -2.85
N THR A 46 -15.85 6.08 -1.52
CA THR A 46 -15.58 7.32 -0.80
C THR A 46 -14.09 7.68 -0.81
N MET A 47 -13.19 6.69 -0.73
CA MET A 47 -11.74 6.91 -0.90
C MET A 47 -11.41 7.45 -2.29
N ASP A 48 -11.89 6.80 -3.35
CA ASP A 48 -11.67 7.24 -4.74
C ASP A 48 -12.23 8.65 -4.98
N THR A 49 -13.42 8.94 -4.44
CA THR A 49 -14.02 10.28 -4.50
C THR A 49 -13.15 11.32 -3.80
N PHE A 50 -12.63 11.00 -2.60
CA PHE A 50 -11.73 11.88 -1.87
C PHE A 50 -10.45 12.15 -2.66
N ILE A 51 -9.79 11.10 -3.18
CA ILE A 51 -8.57 11.24 -4.00
C ILE A 51 -8.83 12.15 -5.19
N LYS A 52 -9.93 11.93 -5.92
CA LYS A 52 -10.32 12.77 -7.07
C LYS A 52 -10.57 14.21 -6.66
N SER A 53 -11.27 14.44 -5.54
CA SER A 53 -11.58 15.80 -5.04
C SER A 53 -10.34 16.58 -4.59
N GLN A 54 -9.32 15.88 -4.09
CA GLN A 54 -8.07 16.47 -3.62
C GLN A 54 -6.96 16.48 -4.70
N THR A 55 -7.25 15.96 -5.90
CA THR A 55 -6.31 15.91 -7.01
C THR A 55 -6.39 17.20 -7.82
N ILE A 56 -5.26 17.91 -7.90
CA ILE A 56 -5.10 19.14 -8.69
C ILE A 56 -4.01 18.89 -9.73
N ASP A 57 -4.29 19.18 -11.00
CA ASP A 57 -3.38 18.96 -12.13
C ASP A 57 -2.83 17.52 -12.20
N GLY A 58 -3.68 16.54 -11.88
CA GLY A 58 -3.34 15.12 -11.88
C GLY A 58 -2.45 14.67 -10.71
N THR A 59 -2.27 15.51 -9.69
CA THR A 59 -1.55 15.15 -8.45
C THR A 59 -2.40 15.36 -7.20
N LEU A 60 -2.45 14.36 -6.33
CA LEU A 60 -2.94 14.49 -4.96
C LEU A 60 -1.93 15.32 -4.16
N ARG A 61 -2.45 16.24 -3.33
CA ARG A 61 -1.65 17.02 -2.39
C ARG A 61 -1.91 16.55 -0.96
N LEU A 62 -0.84 16.19 -0.25
CA LEU A 62 -0.90 15.71 1.13
C LEU A 62 0.26 16.27 1.92
N TYR A 63 0.00 16.87 3.08
CA TYR A 63 1.07 17.29 3.98
C TYR A 63 1.64 16.08 4.73
N ASP A 64 2.94 15.85 4.60
CA ASP A 64 3.68 14.82 5.34
C ASP A 64 4.37 15.48 6.55
N PRO A 65 3.88 15.25 7.78
CA PRO A 65 4.46 15.85 8.98
C PRO A 65 5.81 15.23 9.38
N VAL A 66 6.20 14.09 8.81
CA VAL A 66 7.47 13.43 9.13
C VAL A 66 8.62 14.07 8.35
N GLU A 67 8.37 14.45 7.10
CA GLU A 67 9.35 15.13 6.26
C GLU A 67 9.13 16.65 6.19
N ASP A 68 8.05 17.16 6.79
CA ASP A 68 7.64 18.57 6.77
C ASP A 68 7.51 19.12 5.34
N VAL A 69 6.81 18.38 4.48
CA VAL A 69 6.63 18.73 3.07
C VAL A 69 5.19 18.54 2.61
N LEU A 70 4.74 19.42 1.71
CA LEU A 70 3.52 19.19 0.96
C LEU A 70 3.84 18.28 -0.25
N LEU A 71 3.51 16.99 -0.12
CA LEU A 71 3.67 16.00 -1.17
C LEU A 71 2.79 16.34 -2.37
N LYS A 72 3.31 16.04 -3.57
CA LYS A 72 2.56 16.05 -4.84
C LYS A 72 2.76 14.70 -5.49
N VAL A 73 1.73 13.86 -5.44
CA VAL A 73 1.85 12.46 -5.83
C VAL A 73 0.75 12.05 -6.79
N LYS A 74 1.08 11.20 -7.76
CA LYS A 74 0.14 10.66 -8.75
C LYS A 74 -0.34 9.29 -8.30
N LEU A 75 -1.65 9.07 -8.36
CA LEU A 75 -2.23 7.76 -8.09
C LEU A 75 -1.65 6.72 -9.05
N LYS A 76 -1.24 5.57 -8.50
CA LYS A 76 -0.81 4.40 -9.26
C LYS A 76 -1.84 3.28 -9.21
N LYS A 77 -2.36 2.97 -8.02
CA LYS A 77 -3.25 1.84 -7.83
C LYS A 77 -4.08 2.01 -6.56
N LEU A 78 -5.37 1.72 -6.65
CA LEU A 78 -6.22 1.52 -5.47
C LEU A 78 -6.08 0.07 -5.01
N HIS A 79 -5.83 -0.16 -3.73
CA HIS A 79 -5.77 -1.52 -3.20
C HIS A 79 -7.16 -2.02 -2.81
N PRO A 80 -7.41 -3.33 -2.98
CA PRO A 80 -8.65 -3.92 -2.49
C PRO A 80 -8.69 -3.98 -0.97
N GLY A 81 -7.53 -4.02 -0.29
CA GLY A 81 -7.43 -4.18 1.15
C GLY A 81 -8.19 -3.12 1.94
N ILE A 82 -9.00 -3.59 2.90
CA ILE A 82 -9.68 -2.73 3.86
C ILE A 82 -9.57 -3.38 5.23
N VAL A 83 -9.27 -2.58 6.24
CA VAL A 83 -9.24 -3.03 7.62
C VAL A 83 -10.09 -2.12 8.49
N LYS A 84 -10.62 -2.67 9.58
CA LYS A 84 -11.35 -1.91 10.60
C LYS A 84 -10.42 -1.58 11.75
N LYS A 85 -10.43 -0.32 12.19
CA LYS A 85 -9.71 0.17 13.37
C LYS A 85 -10.68 0.89 14.28
N GLY A 86 -11.04 0.28 15.39
CA GLY A 86 -12.04 0.85 16.30
C GLY A 86 -13.37 1.10 15.59
N ASP A 87 -13.74 2.36 15.48
CA ASP A 87 -14.97 2.86 14.88
C ASP A 87 -14.82 3.36 13.42
N PHE A 88 -13.63 3.23 12.83
CA PHE A 88 -13.36 3.63 11.45
C PHE A 88 -12.74 2.51 10.61
N PHE A 89 -12.63 2.76 9.30
CA PHE A 89 -12.00 1.87 8.34
C PHE A 89 -10.77 2.52 7.71
N VAL A 90 -9.81 1.71 7.30
CA VAL A 90 -8.63 2.13 6.54
C VAL A 90 -8.65 1.42 5.19
N SER A 91 -8.45 2.18 4.12
CA SER A 91 -8.24 1.65 2.76
C SER A 91 -7.00 2.29 2.16
N CYS A 92 -6.18 1.51 1.45
CA CYS A 92 -4.85 1.92 1.01
C CYS A 92 -4.78 2.16 -0.50
N ALA A 93 -3.85 3.00 -0.93
CA ALA A 93 -3.54 3.17 -2.35
C ALA A 93 -2.07 3.55 -2.59
N ASP A 94 -1.51 3.05 -3.69
CA ASP A 94 -0.16 3.35 -4.14
C ASP A 94 -0.13 4.67 -4.90
N PHE A 95 0.88 5.47 -4.62
CA PHE A 95 1.17 6.73 -5.28
C PHE A 95 2.66 6.84 -5.65
N VAL A 96 2.97 7.74 -6.57
CA VAL A 96 4.36 8.08 -6.94
C VAL A 96 4.55 9.59 -6.99
N ASP A 97 5.68 10.10 -6.52
CA ASP A 97 6.04 11.49 -6.79
C ASP A 97 6.71 11.68 -8.17
N LEU A 98 7.08 12.93 -8.49
CA LEU A 98 7.74 13.28 -9.75
C LEU A 98 9.15 12.68 -9.89
N LYS A 99 9.78 12.28 -8.79
CA LYS A 99 11.13 11.67 -8.77
C LYS A 99 11.06 10.14 -8.83
N GLY A 100 9.86 9.56 -8.89
CA GLY A 100 9.66 8.11 -8.92
C GLY A 100 9.61 7.46 -7.53
N ARG A 101 9.63 8.25 -6.46
CA ARG A 101 9.54 7.76 -5.09
C ARG A 101 8.13 7.23 -4.82
N LYS A 102 8.03 6.05 -4.23
CA LYS A 102 6.74 5.37 -4.01
C LYS A 102 6.20 5.70 -2.64
N TYR A 103 4.91 6.00 -2.59
CA TYR A 103 4.18 6.26 -1.35
C TYR A 103 3.00 5.30 -1.29
N ASP A 104 2.82 4.65 -0.14
CA ASP A 104 1.58 3.97 0.19
C ASP A 104 0.83 4.88 1.17
N LEU A 105 -0.43 5.20 0.87
CA LEU A 105 -1.24 6.12 1.65
C LEU A 105 -2.46 5.40 2.22
N ASP A 106 -2.66 5.52 3.53
CA ASP A 106 -3.83 5.01 4.25
C ASP A 106 -4.91 6.10 4.29
N PHE A 107 -6.12 5.78 3.83
CA PHE A 107 -7.28 6.69 3.83
C PHE A 107 -8.25 6.29 4.93
N LEU A 108 -8.57 7.25 5.81
CA LEU A 108 -9.44 7.03 6.96
C LEU A 108 -10.89 7.29 6.57
N VAL A 109 -11.71 6.24 6.65
CA VAL A 109 -13.13 6.26 6.31
C VAL A 109 -13.97 6.10 7.57
N VAL A 110 -14.81 7.09 7.85
CA VAL A 110 -15.67 7.13 9.04
C VAL A 110 -17.15 7.00 8.66
N PRO A 111 -17.98 6.35 9.50
CA PRO A 111 -19.43 6.43 9.40
C PRO A 111 -19.95 7.85 9.68
N ALA A 112 -20.91 8.31 8.89
CA ALA A 112 -21.61 9.57 9.05
C ALA A 112 -23.10 9.38 8.73
N GLY A 113 -23.86 8.93 9.74
CA GLY A 113 -25.22 8.43 9.55
C GLY A 113 -25.21 7.20 8.65
N ASP A 114 -26.03 7.21 7.60
CA ASP A 114 -26.11 6.13 6.61
C ASP A 114 -25.02 6.19 5.53
N LYS A 115 -24.06 7.12 5.65
CA LYS A 115 -23.00 7.35 4.66
C LYS A 115 -21.62 7.03 5.24
N LEU A 116 -20.66 6.87 4.34
CA LEU A 116 -19.23 6.76 4.66
C LEU A 116 -18.47 7.93 4.06
N ILE A 117 -17.58 8.52 4.85
CA ILE A 117 -16.81 9.70 4.46
C ILE A 117 -15.33 9.42 4.68
N THR A 118 -14.53 9.58 3.63
CA THR A 118 -13.07 9.68 3.79
C THR A 118 -12.72 11.06 4.31
N THR A 119 -11.99 11.12 5.41
CA THR A 119 -11.67 12.38 6.10
C THR A 119 -10.27 12.87 5.79
N GLN A 120 -9.31 11.94 5.73
CA GLN A 120 -7.90 12.25 5.53
C GLN A 120 -7.15 11.06 4.97
N ALA A 121 -5.97 11.36 4.42
CA ALA A 121 -4.96 10.38 4.10
C ALA A 121 -3.75 10.56 5.03
N ILE A 122 -3.03 9.49 5.29
CA ILE A 122 -1.75 9.52 6.01
C ILE A 122 -0.73 8.69 5.25
N VAL A 123 0.57 8.98 5.44
CA VAL A 123 1.63 8.19 4.82
C VAL A 123 1.83 6.89 5.60
N HIS A 124 1.50 5.77 4.97
CA HIS A 124 1.71 4.43 5.49
C HIS A 124 3.18 4.03 5.36
N SER A 125 3.70 4.08 4.13
CA SER A 125 5.08 3.73 3.81
C SER A 125 5.65 4.59 2.70
N VAL A 126 6.98 4.70 2.69
CA VAL A 126 7.72 5.35 1.61
C VAL A 126 8.82 4.41 1.13
N ASP A 127 8.84 4.13 -0.17
CA ASP A 127 9.71 3.13 -0.81
C ASP A 127 9.71 1.77 -0.08
N GLY A 128 8.51 1.35 0.36
CA GLY A 128 8.29 0.09 1.09
C GLY A 128 8.73 0.11 2.56
N LYS A 129 9.23 1.24 3.07
CA LYS A 129 9.58 1.41 4.49
C LYS A 129 8.41 2.06 5.23
N LYS A 130 7.83 1.34 6.19
CA LYS A 130 6.73 1.85 7.02
C LYS A 130 7.15 3.09 7.83
N ARG A 131 6.23 4.05 8.00
CA ARG A 131 6.43 5.27 8.79
C ARG A 131 6.17 5.02 10.28
N LYS A 132 6.84 5.75 11.17
CA LYS A 132 6.66 5.64 12.64
C LYS A 132 5.20 5.69 13.11
N TYR A 133 4.33 6.38 12.38
CA TYR A 133 2.91 6.57 12.72
C TYR A 133 1.96 5.96 11.67
N HIS A 134 2.39 4.88 11.00
CA HIS A 134 1.53 4.09 10.12
C HIS A 134 0.40 3.41 10.93
N LEU A 135 -0.72 3.05 10.29
CA LEU A 135 -1.84 2.39 10.98
C LEU A 135 -1.85 0.86 10.87
N GLU A 136 -1.17 0.28 9.85
CA GLU A 136 -1.11 -1.19 9.59
C GLU A 136 0.29 -1.77 9.47
#